data_AF-A0A1R0X932-F1
#
_entry.id   AF-A0A1R0X932-F1
#
_cell.length_a   1.000
_cell.length_b   1.000
_cell.length_c   1.000
_cell.angle_alpha   90.00
_cell.angle_beta   90.00
_cell.angle_gamma   90.00
#
_symmetry.space_group_name_H-M   'P 1'
#
loop_
_entity.id
_entity.type
_entity.pdbx_description
1 polymer ?
#
loop_
_entity_poly.entity_id
_entity_poly.type
_entity_poly.pdbx_seq_one_letter_code
_entity_poly.pdbx_strand_id
1 'polypeptide(L)'
;MIEASLAKQYGIRIRQQGDMHWSEFCTLVAGLMPDTPLGSIVTIRSEKDPKVRRGFSKEQRRIYNEWRNRKAEEKLADPDVLDQAAKGLEAMLTKMFGGGGA
;
A
#
# COMPACT_ATOMS: atom_id res chain seq x y z
N MET A 1 2.55 -3.02 15.47
CA MET A 1 2.61 -1.72 14.77
C MET A 1 1.62 -0.71 15.31
N ILE A 2 0.34 -1.06 15.45
CA ILE A 2 -0.68 -0.16 16.04
C ILE A 2 -0.31 0.23 17.48
N GLU A 3 0.00 -0.74 18.34
CA GLU A 3 0.42 -0.49 19.74
C GLU A 3 1.65 0.44 19.84
N ALA A 4 2.68 0.21 19.03
CA ALA A 4 3.87 1.08 18.99
C ALA A 4 3.53 2.51 18.51
N SER A 5 2.53 2.66 17.65
CA SER A 5 2.08 3.96 17.15
C SER A 5 1.30 4.72 18.21
N LEU A 6 0.42 4.03 18.93
CA LEU A 6 -0.31 4.59 20.06
C LEU A 6 0.63 4.95 21.21
N ALA A 7 1.62 4.10 21.50
CA ALA A 7 2.65 4.40 22.50
C ALA A 7 3.51 5.60 22.11
N LYS A 8 3.89 5.73 20.83
CA LYS A 8 4.67 6.88 20.34
C LYS A 8 3.89 8.19 20.43
N GLN A 9 2.64 8.20 19.99
CA GLN A 9 1.87 9.44 19.87
C GLN A 9 1.18 9.86 21.17
N TYR A 10 0.60 8.90 21.89
CA TYR A 10 -0.21 9.16 23.08
C TYR A 10 0.47 8.74 24.39
N GLY A 11 1.62 8.07 24.34
CA GLY A 11 2.28 7.54 25.53
C GLY A 11 1.56 6.34 26.16
N ILE A 12 0.53 5.80 25.50
CA ILE A 12 -0.33 4.74 26.04
C ILE A 12 0.19 3.36 25.60
N ARG A 13 0.34 2.44 26.57
CA ARG A 13 0.50 1.01 26.31
C ARG A 13 -0.83 0.30 26.55
N ILE A 14 -1.50 -0.10 25.47
CA ILE A 14 -2.85 -0.68 25.54
C ILE A 14 -2.91 -1.86 26.51
N ARG A 15 -1.92 -2.76 26.49
CA ARG A 15 -1.89 -3.95 27.35
C ARG A 15 -1.77 -3.64 28.85
N GLN A 16 -1.41 -2.41 29.20
CA GLN A 16 -1.28 -1.94 30.58
C GLN A 16 -2.48 -1.09 31.02
N GLN A 17 -3.36 -0.72 30.08
CA GLN A 17 -4.65 -0.17 30.45
C GLN A 17 -5.62 -1.32 30.75
N GLY A 18 -6.33 -1.21 31.87
CA GLY A 18 -7.33 -2.20 32.30
C GLY A 18 -8.52 -2.24 31.35
N ASP A 19 -9.40 -1.24 31.43
CA ASP A 19 -10.62 -1.15 30.62
C ASP A 19 -10.59 0.08 29.71
N MET A 20 -10.18 -0.11 28.45
CA MET A 20 -10.36 0.87 27.38
C MET A 20 -11.61 0.49 26.57
N HIS A 21 -12.56 1.41 26.46
CA HIS A 21 -13.74 1.15 25.63
C HIS A 21 -13.37 1.05 24.15
N TRP A 22 -13.99 0.13 23.41
CA TRP A 22 -13.68 -0.09 21.99
C TRP A 22 -13.81 1.19 21.15
N SER A 23 -14.81 2.04 21.42
CA SER A 23 -14.99 3.30 20.69
C SER A 23 -13.84 4.27 20.90
N GLU A 24 -13.25 4.29 22.10
CA GLU A 24 -12.11 5.13 22.42
C GLU A 24 -10.85 4.61 21.71
N PHE A 25 -10.63 3.29 21.71
CA PHE A 25 -9.56 2.68 20.93
C PHE A 25 -9.66 3.05 19.43
N CYS A 26 -10.85 2.93 18.83
CA CYS A 26 -11.07 3.33 17.44
C CYS A 26 -10.77 4.81 17.22
N THR A 27 -11.16 5.68 18.14
CA THR A 27 -10.90 7.13 18.08
C THR A 27 -9.39 7.41 18.09
N LEU A 28 -8.64 6.77 18.98
CA LEU A 28 -7.18 6.91 19.06
C LEU A 28 -6.48 6.40 17.80
N VAL A 29 -6.91 5.26 17.26
CA VAL A 29 -6.34 4.71 16.02
C VAL A 29 -6.64 5.60 14.81
N ALA A 30 -7.86 6.13 14.72
CA ALA A 30 -8.27 7.04 13.65
C ALA A 30 -7.50 8.37 13.70
N GLY A 31 -7.09 8.80 14.89
CA GLY A 31 -6.30 10.01 15.11
C GLY A 31 -4.78 9.86 14.91
N LEU A 32 -4.28 8.71 14.46
CA LEU A 32 -2.85 8.49 14.26
C LEU A 32 -2.26 9.39 13.17
N MET A 33 -1.18 10.08 13.52
CA MET A 33 -0.44 10.98 12.63
C MET A 33 0.54 10.20 11.74
N PRO A 34 0.97 10.80 10.60
CA PRO A 34 1.99 10.22 9.73
C PRO A 34 3.32 9.90 10.43
N ASP A 35 3.69 10.70 11.45
CA ASP A 35 4.89 10.48 12.27
C ASP A 35 4.68 9.39 13.34
N THR A 36 4.10 8.27 12.93
CA THR A 36 4.00 7.06 13.74
C THR A 36 4.46 5.87 12.91
N PRO A 37 4.92 4.75 13.51
CA PRO A 37 5.31 3.57 12.75
C PRO A 37 4.24 3.14 11.74
N LEU A 38 2.96 3.14 12.13
CA LEU A 38 1.87 2.84 11.21
C LEU A 38 1.66 3.96 10.18
N GLY A 39 1.60 5.21 10.63
CA GLY A 39 1.39 6.37 9.75
C GLY A 39 2.46 6.50 8.67
N SER A 40 3.72 6.18 8.98
CA SER A 40 4.83 6.20 8.03
C SER A 40 4.67 5.15 6.94
N ILE A 41 4.27 3.92 7.30
CA ILE A 41 3.98 2.88 6.30
C ILE A 41 2.78 3.25 5.44
N VAL A 42 1.70 3.74 6.04
CA VAL A 42 0.51 4.16 5.31
C VAL A 42 0.86 5.26 4.32
N THR A 43 1.60 6.28 4.76
CA THR A 43 2.07 7.39 3.92
C THR A 43 2.86 6.89 2.72
N ILE A 44 3.82 5.98 2.93
CA ILE A 44 4.60 5.38 1.84
C ILE A 44 3.69 4.65 0.86
N ARG A 45 2.79 3.79 1.36
CA ARG A 45 1.91 2.95 0.51
C ARG A 45 0.85 3.75 -0.25
N SER A 46 0.37 4.86 0.32
CA SER A 46 -0.63 5.72 -0.29
C SER A 46 -0.06 6.76 -1.24
N GLU A 47 1.26 6.90 -1.32
CA GLU A 47 1.91 7.96 -2.09
C GLU A 47 1.59 7.89 -3.59
N LYS A 48 1.13 9.01 -4.14
CA LYS A 48 0.71 9.15 -5.55
C LYS A 48 1.65 10.07 -6.34
N ASP A 49 2.31 11.03 -5.70
CA ASP A 49 3.19 12.00 -6.37
C ASP A 49 4.50 11.34 -6.83
N PRO A 50 4.78 11.30 -8.14
CA PRO A 50 6.05 10.79 -8.67
C PRO A 50 7.28 11.54 -8.14
N LYS A 51 7.17 12.84 -7.85
CA LYS A 51 8.29 13.66 -7.33
C LYS A 51 8.70 13.17 -5.95
N VAL A 52 7.72 12.93 -5.08
CA VAL A 52 7.94 12.40 -3.73
C VAL A 52 8.55 10.99 -3.82
N ARG A 53 7.98 10.11 -4.67
CA ARG A 53 8.50 8.73 -4.84
C ARG A 53 9.94 8.67 -5.36
N ARG A 54 10.42 9.67 -6.11
CA ARG A 54 11.83 9.73 -6.56
C ARG A 54 12.78 9.90 -5.37
N GLY A 55 12.38 10.68 -4.37
CA GLY A 55 13.14 10.91 -3.14
C GLY A 55 13.11 9.75 -2.13
N PHE A 56 12.36 8.68 -2.39
CA PHE A 56 12.31 7.54 -1.48
C PHE A 56 13.67 6.89 -1.27
N SER A 57 13.97 6.59 -0.01
CA SER A 57 15.07 5.71 0.37
C SER A 57 14.85 4.30 -0.19
N LYS A 58 15.92 3.48 -0.17
CA LYS A 58 15.85 2.08 -0.60
C LYS A 58 14.74 1.32 0.14
N GLU A 59 14.63 1.54 1.44
CA GLU A 59 13.65 0.86 2.29
C GLU A 59 12.21 1.34 2.04
N GLN A 60 12.01 2.65 1.88
CA GLN A 60 10.69 3.19 1.51
C GLN A 60 10.22 2.65 0.15
N ARG A 61 11.15 2.56 -0.82
CA ARG A 61 10.86 2.00 -2.14
C ARG A 61 10.53 0.50 -2.07
N ARG A 62 11.19 -0.26 -1.21
CA ARG A 62 10.85 -1.67 -0.93
C ARG A 62 9.42 -1.81 -0.43
N ILE A 63 9.05 -1.07 0.62
CA ILE A 63 7.70 -1.08 1.21
C ILE A 63 6.63 -0.70 0.17
N TYR A 64 6.89 0.33 -0.65
CA TYR A 64 5.99 0.77 -1.71
C TYR A 64 5.79 -0.31 -2.78
N ASN A 65 6.89 -0.89 -3.28
CA ASN A 65 6.84 -1.89 -4.34
C ASN A 65 6.18 -3.20 -3.88
N GLU A 66 6.50 -3.69 -2.68
CA GLU A 66 5.88 -4.90 -2.11
C GLU A 66 4.36 -4.74 -2.01
N TRP A 67 3.89 -3.57 -1.54
CA TRP A 67 2.46 -3.28 -1.50
C TRP A 67 1.83 -3.29 -2.89
N ARG A 68 2.48 -2.66 -3.88
CA ARG A 68 2.00 -2.60 -5.26
C ARG A 68 1.96 -3.97 -5.93
N ASN A 69 2.98 -4.79 -5.72
CA ASN A 69 3.05 -6.14 -6.25
C ASN A 69 1.93 -7.00 -5.66
N ARG A 70 1.74 -6.96 -4.34
CA ARG A 70 0.64 -7.67 -3.70
C ARG A 70 -0.72 -7.25 -4.23
N LYS A 71 -0.95 -5.93 -4.42
CA LYS A 71 -2.18 -5.42 -5.03
C LYS A 71 -2.37 -5.87 -6.49
N ALA A 72 -1.28 -6.09 -7.24
CA ALA A 72 -1.34 -6.58 -8.61
C ALA A 72 -1.67 -8.08 -8.63
N GLU A 73 -1.01 -8.87 -7.79
CA GLU A 73 -1.29 -10.30 -7.58
C GLU A 73 -2.75 -10.53 -7.17
N GLU A 74 -3.25 -9.77 -6.18
CA GLU A 74 -4.66 -9.81 -5.75
C GLU A 74 -5.63 -9.54 -6.91
N LYS A 75 -5.27 -8.66 -7.86
CA LYS A 75 -6.12 -8.34 -9.01
C LYS A 75 -6.06 -9.41 -10.10
N LEU A 76 -4.89 -9.98 -10.33
CA LEU A 76 -4.68 -11.03 -11.33
C LEU A 76 -5.20 -12.40 -10.87
N ALA A 77 -5.52 -12.56 -9.59
CA ALA A 77 -6.21 -13.73 -9.08
C ALA A 77 -7.66 -13.85 -9.59
N ASP A 78 -8.25 -12.76 -10.09
CA ASP A 78 -9.56 -12.77 -10.75
C ASP A 78 -9.41 -13.26 -12.21
N PRO A 79 -10.03 -14.40 -12.60
CA PRO A 79 -9.92 -14.95 -13.94
C PRO A 79 -10.36 -13.99 -15.04
N ASP A 80 -11.38 -13.18 -14.81
CA ASP A 80 -11.90 -12.24 -15.82
C ASP A 80 -10.90 -11.10 -16.06
N VAL A 81 -10.27 -10.61 -14.98
CA VAL A 81 -9.22 -9.59 -15.06
C VAL A 81 -7.97 -10.15 -15.76
N LEU A 82 -7.63 -11.41 -15.49
CA LEU A 82 -6.50 -12.10 -16.11
C LEU A 82 -6.70 -12.27 -17.63
N ASP A 83 -7.89 -12.71 -18.06
CA ASP A 83 -8.24 -12.86 -19.47
C ASP A 83 -8.22 -11.51 -20.22
N GLN A 84 -8.78 -10.47 -19.62
CA GLN A 84 -8.72 -9.11 -20.18
C GLN A 84 -7.28 -8.60 -20.30
N ALA A 85 -6.44 -8.85 -19.29
CA ALA A 85 -5.04 -8.48 -19.32
C ALA A 85 -4.27 -9.23 -20.43
N ALA A 86 -4.54 -10.53 -20.62
CA ALA A 86 -3.94 -11.33 -21.68
C ALA A 86 -4.33 -10.82 -23.08
N LYS A 87 -5.63 -10.54 -23.32
CA LYS A 87 -6.12 -9.97 -24.58
C LYS A 87 -5.51 -8.60 -24.87
N GLY A 88 -5.38 -7.75 -23.85
CA GLY A 88 -4.72 -6.45 -23.98
C GLY A 88 -3.25 -6.56 -24.39
N LEU A 89 -2.53 -7.54 -23.81
CA LEU A 89 -1.15 -7.84 -24.18
C LEU A 89 -1.04 -8.35 -25.62
N GLU A 90 -1.90 -9.28 -26.03
CA GLU A 90 -1.96 -9.79 -27.40
C GLU A 90 -2.15 -8.66 -28.42
N ALA A 91 -3.13 -7.78 -28.20
CA ALA A 91 -3.38 -6.64 -29.07
C ALA A 91 -2.18 -5.69 -29.16
N MET A 92 -1.47 -5.46 -28.05
CA MET A 92 -0.27 -4.63 -28.03
C MET A 92 0.87 -5.26 -28.84
N LEU A 93 1.12 -6.56 -28.68
CA LEU A 93 2.16 -7.28 -29.42
C LEU A 93 1.87 -7.33 -30.92
N THR A 94 0.62 -7.62 -31.31
CA THR A 94 0.20 -7.59 -32.71
C THR A 94 0.38 -6.19 -33.31
N LYS A 95 0.08 -5.12 -32.57
CA LYS A 95 0.31 -3.75 -33.06
C LYS A 95 1.80 -3.43 -33.23
N MET A 96 2.65 -3.90 -32.32
CA MET A 96 4.09 -3.60 -32.35
C MET A 96 4.86 -4.42 -33.40
N PHE A 97 4.47 -5.67 -33.63
CA PHE A 97 5.24 -6.62 -34.43
C PHE A 97 4.47 -7.24 -35.61
N GLY A 98 3.15 -7.10 -35.67
CA GLY A 98 2.31 -7.65 -36.75
C GLY A 98 2.23 -6.79 -38.02
N GLY A 99 2.79 -5.58 -38.02
CA GLY A 99 2.82 -4.66 -39.17
C GLY A 99 4.02 -4.83 -40.12
N GLY A 100 4.89 -5.83 -39.88
CA GLY A 100 6.13 -6.05 -40.64
C GLY A 100 6.02 -6.97 -41.86
N GLY A 101 4.81 -7.28 -42.33
CA GLY A 101 4.57 -8.12 -43.51
C GLY A 101 3.82 -7.38 -44.60
N ALA A 102 4.53 -6.57 -45.40
CA ALA A 102 4.15 -6.11 -46.73
C ALA A 102 5.39 -6.12 -47.62
#